data_AF-A0A0P4W2Y1-F1
#
_entry.id   AF-A0A0P4W2Y1-F1
#
_cell.length_a   1.000
_cell.length_b   1.000
_cell.length_c   1.000
_cell.angle_alpha   90.00
_cell.angle_beta   90.00
_cell.angle_gamma   90.00
#
_symmetry.space_group_name_H-M   'P 1'
#
loop_
_entity.id
_entity.type
_entity.pdbx_description
1 polymer ?
#
loop_
_entity_poly.entity_id
_entity_poly.type
_entity_poly.pdbx_seq_one_letter_code
_entity_poly.pdbx_strand_id
1 'polypeptide(L)'
;MSGAIDQAALTAADHILNVEDYMEQQEETSLLTILPPCNRKANKIQDVYQLERLAPDDFLAQLQESADTLLCGQDLGPKNTLLFREMMENARHEEKYKNQLRLACLALLVKHLLVFIDLRDPMLRDFMKGRIMEDSCKGVISWIMQEYTVKQKNFISKTRKDEDRALCLSLILAFISSRYELSVSTLLQSVPVNRDRLNLLMRVIGATYSSATHSFVLKLPLAKYSQSLKKSKRQKKR
;
A
#
# COMPACT_ATOMS: atom_id res chain seq x y z
N MET A 1 -6.04 68.91 18.77
CA MET A 1 -5.96 68.60 17.33
C MET A 1 -4.56 68.06 17.10
N SER A 2 -4.20 66.80 17.36
CA SER A 2 -4.67 65.50 16.83
C SER A 2 -4.73 65.43 15.31
N GLY A 3 -3.85 64.61 14.72
CA GLY A 3 -3.66 64.34 13.29
C GLY A 3 -2.31 64.89 12.78
N ALA A 4 -1.47 64.17 12.04
CA ALA A 4 -1.55 62.84 11.45
C ALA A 4 -0.15 62.43 10.91
N ILE A 5 0.09 61.12 10.74
CA ILE A 5 1.11 60.48 9.87
C ILE A 5 2.56 60.55 10.45
N ASP A 6 3.23 59.46 10.81
CA ASP A 6 3.60 58.37 9.90
C ASP A 6 3.77 57.02 10.64
N GLN A 7 2.92 56.06 10.25
CA GLN A 7 3.09 54.63 10.52
C GLN A 7 4.01 54.04 9.43
N ALA A 8 5.32 54.02 9.68
CA ALA A 8 6.29 53.40 8.79
C ALA A 8 7.24 52.42 9.51
N ALA A 9 6.75 51.76 10.57
CA ALA A 9 7.54 50.77 11.30
C ALA A 9 6.69 49.61 11.85
N LEU A 10 5.81 49.02 11.03
CA LEU A 10 5.07 47.82 11.45
C LEU A 10 4.55 46.96 10.30
N THR A 11 5.40 46.65 9.31
CA THR A 11 5.10 45.55 8.38
C THR A 11 6.39 45.00 7.78
N ALA A 12 7.17 44.28 8.59
CA ALA A 12 8.31 43.49 8.10
C ALA A 12 8.53 42.23 8.96
N ALA A 13 7.46 41.64 9.46
CA ALA A 13 7.48 40.31 10.04
C ALA A 13 6.30 39.52 9.45
N ASP A 14 6.55 38.24 9.13
CA ASP A 14 5.57 37.23 8.69
C ASP A 14 5.41 36.96 7.19
N HIS A 15 6.50 37.02 6.41
CA HIS A 15 6.60 36.20 5.19
C HIS A 15 7.98 35.54 5.04
N ILE A 16 8.31 34.65 5.99
CA ILE A 16 9.19 33.52 5.69
C ILE A 16 8.25 32.33 5.50
N LEU A 17 7.75 32.15 4.29
CA LEU A 17 7.14 30.89 3.87
C LEU A 17 8.22 29.83 4.02
N ASN A 18 8.03 28.95 4.99
CA ASN A 18 8.96 27.90 5.34
C ASN A 18 9.02 26.92 4.16
N VAL A 19 10.07 27.00 3.35
CA VAL A 19 10.27 26.21 2.12
C VAL A 19 10.13 24.71 2.39
N GLU A 20 10.51 24.28 3.59
CA GLU A 20 10.36 22.90 4.09
C GLU A 20 8.89 22.47 4.19
N ASP A 21 8.00 23.32 4.71
CA ASP A 21 6.57 23.01 4.81
C ASP A 21 5.91 22.94 3.42
N TYR A 22 6.42 23.73 2.45
CA TYR A 22 5.93 23.72 1.06
C TYR A 22 6.40 22.46 0.30
N MET A 23 7.64 22.02 0.53
CA MET A 23 8.18 20.79 -0.06
C MET A 23 7.52 19.53 0.51
N GLU A 24 7.23 19.51 1.82
CA GLU A 24 6.49 18.41 2.45
C GLU A 24 5.04 18.31 1.93
N GLN A 25 4.35 19.44 1.74
CA GLN A 25 3.00 19.46 1.14
C GLN A 25 2.99 19.00 -0.34
N GLN A 26 4.07 19.26 -1.08
CA GLN A 26 4.23 18.83 -2.47
C GLN A 26 4.55 17.33 -2.58
N GLU A 27 5.33 16.77 -1.64
CA GLU A 27 5.49 15.32 -1.51
C GLU A 27 4.19 14.63 -1.07
N GLU A 28 3.41 15.23 -0.16
CA GLU A 28 2.15 14.67 0.33
C GLU A 28 1.07 14.57 -0.77
N THR A 29 0.89 15.63 -1.57
CA THR A 29 -0.02 15.60 -2.73
C THR A 29 0.44 14.58 -3.78
N SER A 30 1.75 14.42 -3.95
CA SER A 30 2.33 13.37 -4.80
C SER A 30 2.04 11.96 -4.27
N LEU A 31 2.13 11.74 -2.95
CA LEU A 31 1.84 10.44 -2.31
C LEU A 31 0.33 10.11 -2.24
N LEU A 32 -0.57 11.07 -2.41
CA LEU A 32 -1.98 10.74 -2.60
C LEU A 32 -2.24 10.11 -3.97
N THR A 33 -1.44 10.45 -4.97
CA THR A 33 -1.59 9.89 -6.33
C THR A 33 -1.19 8.42 -6.43
N ILE A 34 -0.55 7.85 -5.39
CA ILE A 34 -0.22 6.43 -5.37
C ILE A 34 -1.34 5.53 -4.81
N LEU A 35 -2.35 6.12 -4.17
CA LEU A 35 -3.46 5.37 -3.61
C LEU A 35 -4.46 4.95 -4.69
N PRO A 36 -5.01 3.73 -4.59
CA PRO A 36 -6.25 3.40 -5.28
C PRO A 36 -7.42 4.30 -4.84
N PRO A 37 -8.56 4.28 -5.58
CA PRO A 37 -9.75 5.04 -5.21
C PRO A 37 -10.15 4.84 -3.74
N CYS A 38 -10.19 5.94 -2.98
CA CYS A 38 -10.38 5.93 -1.53
C CYS A 38 -11.56 6.83 -1.12
N ASN A 39 -12.55 6.24 -0.44
CA ASN A 39 -13.64 6.98 0.16
C ASN A 39 -13.35 7.29 1.64
N ARG A 40 -12.64 8.39 1.90
CA ARG A 40 -12.33 8.83 3.28
C ARG A 40 -13.54 9.22 4.12
N LYS A 41 -14.70 9.41 3.50
CA LYS A 41 -15.97 9.77 4.15
C LYS A 41 -16.88 8.55 4.37
N ALA A 42 -16.34 7.34 4.20
CA ALA A 42 -17.09 6.11 4.41
C ALA A 42 -17.55 5.95 5.88
N ASN A 43 -18.77 5.44 6.05
CA ASN A 43 -19.34 5.11 7.36
C ASN A 43 -19.10 3.65 7.77
N LYS A 44 -18.65 2.81 6.83
CA LYS A 44 -18.23 1.42 7.09
C LYS A 44 -16.82 1.22 6.55
N ILE A 45 -16.01 0.44 7.26
CA ILE A 45 -14.60 0.25 6.92
C ILE A 45 -14.41 -0.34 5.51
N GLN A 46 -15.29 -1.28 5.12
CA GLN A 46 -15.32 -1.90 3.80
C GLN A 46 -15.62 -0.93 2.65
N ASP A 47 -16.25 0.21 2.94
CA ASP A 47 -16.59 1.22 1.93
C ASP A 47 -15.44 2.20 1.68
N VAL A 48 -14.39 2.19 2.51
CA VAL A 48 -13.20 3.04 2.33
C VAL A 48 -12.46 2.64 1.06
N TYR A 49 -12.20 1.34 0.92
CA TYR A 49 -11.50 0.72 -0.19
C TYR A 49 -12.38 -0.43 -0.69
N GLN A 50 -13.29 -0.11 -1.61
CA GLN A 50 -14.25 -1.08 -2.12
C GLN A 50 -13.54 -2.15 -2.94
N LEU A 51 -13.59 -3.39 -2.47
CA LEU A 51 -12.88 -4.51 -3.09
C LEU A 51 -13.27 -4.68 -4.56
N GLU A 52 -14.54 -4.50 -4.89
CA GLU A 52 -15.10 -4.64 -6.24
C GLU A 52 -14.49 -3.63 -7.23
N ARG A 53 -13.95 -2.50 -6.74
CA ARG A 53 -13.24 -1.51 -7.57
C ARG A 53 -11.75 -1.79 -7.67
N LEU A 54 -11.18 -2.48 -6.68
CA LEU A 54 -9.74 -2.77 -6.61
C LEU A 54 -9.38 -4.06 -7.34
N ALA A 55 -10.21 -5.09 -7.15
CA ALA A 55 -10.07 -6.40 -7.74
C ALA A 55 -11.47 -6.98 -7.97
N PRO A 56 -12.12 -6.65 -9.11
CA PRO A 56 -13.44 -7.18 -9.45
C PRO A 56 -13.47 -8.71 -9.45
N ASP A 57 -14.63 -9.30 -9.14
CA ASP A 57 -14.76 -10.76 -9.06
C ASP A 57 -14.41 -11.45 -10.39
N ASP A 58 -14.76 -10.86 -11.53
CA ASP A 58 -14.39 -11.38 -12.86
C ASP A 58 -12.87 -11.39 -13.09
N PHE A 59 -12.15 -10.43 -12.50
CA PHE A 59 -10.69 -10.41 -12.54
C PHE A 59 -10.10 -11.48 -11.62
N LEU A 60 -10.63 -11.61 -10.40
CA LEU A 60 -10.22 -12.64 -9.43
C LEU A 60 -10.55 -14.05 -9.90
N ALA A 61 -11.58 -14.23 -10.74
CA ALA A 61 -11.94 -15.52 -11.33
C ALA A 61 -10.78 -16.17 -12.07
N GLN A 62 -9.87 -15.35 -12.62
CA GLN A 62 -8.67 -15.85 -13.28
C GLN A 62 -7.73 -16.62 -12.33
N LEU A 63 -7.78 -16.34 -11.02
CA LEU A 63 -6.92 -16.98 -10.01
C LEU A 63 -7.60 -18.14 -9.28
N GLN A 64 -8.88 -18.43 -9.57
CA GLN A 64 -9.68 -19.37 -8.79
C GLN A 64 -9.13 -20.80 -8.82
N GLU A 65 -8.68 -21.28 -9.97
CA GLU A 65 -8.12 -22.65 -10.09
C GLU A 65 -6.89 -22.83 -9.20
N SER A 66 -5.95 -21.89 -9.25
CA SER A 66 -4.76 -21.90 -8.39
C SER A 66 -5.13 -21.71 -6.92
N ALA A 67 -6.10 -20.85 -6.61
CA ALA A 67 -6.57 -20.62 -5.25
C ALA A 67 -7.20 -21.89 -4.65
N ASP A 68 -8.04 -22.57 -5.40
CA ASP A 68 -8.71 -23.80 -4.99
C ASP A 68 -7.72 -24.93 -4.72
N THR A 69 -6.71 -25.08 -5.60
CA THR A 69 -5.63 -26.05 -5.42
C THR A 69 -4.86 -25.82 -4.11
N LEU A 70 -4.58 -24.56 -3.77
CA LEU A 70 -3.89 -24.20 -2.52
C LEU A 70 -4.77 -24.38 -1.27
N LEU A 71 -6.08 -24.22 -1.40
CA LEU A 71 -7.05 -24.48 -0.34
C LEU A 71 -7.20 -25.98 -0.07
N CYS A 72 -7.09 -26.81 -1.10
CA CYS A 72 -7.14 -28.28 -1.01
C CYS A 72 -5.91 -28.92 -0.33
N GLY A 73 -5.02 -28.12 0.28
CA GLY A 73 -3.94 -28.63 1.12
C GLY A 73 -2.58 -28.78 0.42
N GLN A 74 -2.40 -28.16 -0.74
CA GLN A 74 -1.06 -28.04 -1.32
C GLN A 74 -0.14 -27.26 -0.36
N ASP A 75 1.06 -27.80 -0.10
CA ASP A 75 2.00 -27.20 0.83
C ASP A 75 2.44 -25.81 0.33
N LEU A 76 2.35 -24.83 1.22
CA LEU A 76 2.82 -23.48 0.96
C LEU A 76 4.35 -23.51 1.10
N GLY A 77 5.02 -23.91 0.02
CA GLY A 77 6.47 -24.10 0.00
C GLY A 77 7.27 -22.93 0.61
N PRO A 78 8.53 -23.17 1.03
CA PRO A 78 9.29 -22.28 1.90
C PRO A 78 9.59 -20.90 1.30
N LYS A 79 9.46 -20.76 -0.03
CA LYS A 79 9.68 -19.51 -0.77
C LYS A 79 8.55 -18.48 -0.59
N ASN A 80 7.41 -18.89 -0.03
CA ASN A 80 6.29 -17.99 0.20
C ASN A 80 6.54 -17.05 1.39
N THR A 81 6.19 -15.77 1.24
CA THR A 81 6.32 -14.75 2.30
C THR A 81 5.40 -15.05 3.49
N LEU A 82 5.74 -14.53 4.67
CA LEU A 82 4.90 -14.69 5.86
C LEU A 82 3.50 -14.08 5.66
N LEU A 83 3.42 -12.93 4.99
CA LEU A 83 2.16 -12.27 4.68
C LEU A 83 1.25 -13.15 3.83
N PHE A 84 1.80 -13.79 2.79
CA PHE A 84 1.01 -14.69 1.95
C PHE A 84 0.49 -15.88 2.75
N ARG A 85 1.32 -16.49 3.60
CA ARG A 85 0.90 -17.59 4.47
C ARG A 85 -0.20 -17.17 5.42
N GLU A 86 -0.05 -16.01 6.08
CA GLU A 86 -1.06 -15.47 6.99
C GLU A 86 -2.39 -15.20 6.26
N MET A 87 -2.35 -14.63 5.05
CA MET A 87 -3.55 -14.43 4.23
C MET A 87 -4.21 -15.76 3.81
N MET A 88 -3.42 -16.77 3.44
CA MET A 88 -3.94 -18.10 3.11
C MET A 88 -4.56 -18.79 4.32
N GLU A 89 -3.96 -18.66 5.50
CA GLU A 89 -4.55 -19.15 6.75
C GLU A 89 -5.86 -18.43 7.05
N ASN A 90 -5.91 -17.10 6.91
CA ASN A 90 -7.15 -16.34 7.07
C ASN A 90 -8.25 -16.80 6.09
N ALA A 91 -7.88 -17.12 4.84
CA ALA A 91 -8.80 -17.70 3.87
C ALA A 91 -9.30 -19.09 4.32
N ARG A 92 -8.42 -19.95 4.84
CA ARG A 92 -8.78 -21.29 5.34
C ARG A 92 -9.75 -21.25 6.53
N HIS A 93 -9.64 -20.22 7.38
CA HIS A 93 -10.52 -20.03 8.55
C HIS A 93 -11.88 -19.39 8.23
N GLU A 94 -12.11 -18.97 6.98
CA GLU A 94 -13.39 -18.40 6.58
C GLU A 94 -14.45 -19.49 6.40
N GLU A 95 -15.64 -19.28 7.00
CA GLU A 95 -16.70 -20.30 7.06
C GLU A 95 -17.32 -20.62 5.70
N LYS A 96 -17.47 -19.60 4.86
CA LYS A 96 -18.13 -19.74 3.56
C LYS A 96 -17.09 -20.02 2.48
N TYR A 97 -17.20 -21.16 1.82
CA TYR A 97 -16.30 -21.55 0.72
C TYR A 97 -16.14 -20.45 -0.35
N LYS A 98 -17.24 -19.78 -0.75
CA LYS A 98 -17.16 -18.65 -1.70
C LYS A 98 -16.26 -17.52 -1.21
N ASN A 99 -16.33 -17.18 0.08
CA ASN A 99 -15.49 -16.14 0.67
C ASN A 99 -14.05 -16.64 0.85
N GLN A 100 -13.87 -17.88 1.31
CA GLN A 100 -12.56 -18.54 1.40
C GLN A 100 -11.83 -18.51 0.06
N LEU A 101 -12.49 -18.90 -1.03
CA LEU A 101 -11.92 -18.86 -2.38
C LEU A 101 -11.57 -17.43 -2.80
N ARG A 102 -12.44 -16.46 -2.52
CA ARG A 102 -12.20 -15.04 -2.80
C ARG A 102 -10.96 -14.54 -2.06
N LEU A 103 -10.83 -14.83 -0.77
CA LEU A 103 -9.68 -14.45 0.06
C LEU A 103 -8.38 -15.10 -0.42
N ALA A 104 -8.42 -16.37 -0.80
CA ALA A 104 -7.27 -17.06 -1.40
C ALA A 104 -6.85 -16.43 -2.74
N CYS A 105 -7.80 -16.00 -3.57
CA CYS A 105 -7.51 -15.23 -4.78
C CYS A 105 -6.83 -13.88 -4.46
N LEU A 106 -7.26 -13.18 -3.39
CA LEU A 106 -6.59 -11.96 -2.94
C LEU A 106 -5.15 -12.23 -2.48
N ALA A 107 -4.94 -13.31 -1.73
CA ALA A 107 -3.61 -13.72 -1.28
C ALA A 107 -2.69 -13.96 -2.49
N LEU A 108 -3.17 -14.68 -3.51
CA LEU A 108 -2.44 -14.88 -4.74
C LEU A 108 -2.13 -13.55 -5.43
N LEU A 109 -3.12 -12.66 -5.60
CA LEU A 109 -2.88 -11.36 -6.22
C LEU A 109 -1.81 -10.54 -5.48
N VAL A 110 -1.85 -10.51 -4.14
CA VAL A 110 -0.83 -9.88 -3.31
C VAL A 110 0.54 -10.52 -3.53
N LYS A 111 0.63 -11.86 -3.58
CA LYS A 111 1.89 -12.57 -3.90
C LYS A 111 2.45 -12.13 -5.25
N HIS A 112 1.62 -12.01 -6.28
CA HIS A 112 2.06 -11.59 -7.63
C HIS A 112 2.57 -10.14 -7.63
N LEU A 113 1.87 -9.23 -6.95
CA LEU A 113 2.29 -7.84 -6.83
C LEU A 113 3.61 -7.70 -6.06
N LEU A 114 3.78 -8.42 -4.95
CA LEU A 114 5.02 -8.40 -4.17
C LEU A 114 6.21 -8.95 -4.95
N VAL A 115 6.02 -10.05 -5.68
CA VAL A 115 7.05 -10.57 -6.60
C VAL A 115 7.40 -9.48 -7.62
N PHE A 116 6.42 -8.89 -8.29
CA PHE A 116 6.64 -7.82 -9.26
C PHE A 116 7.43 -6.64 -8.69
N ILE A 117 7.12 -6.19 -7.47
CA ILE A 117 7.81 -5.08 -6.80
C ILE A 117 9.29 -5.43 -6.59
N ASP A 118 9.60 -6.65 -6.16
CA ASP A 118 10.97 -7.10 -5.86
C ASP A 118 11.84 -7.32 -7.12
N LEU A 119 11.23 -7.44 -8.31
CA LEU A 119 11.98 -7.65 -9.55
C LEU A 119 12.85 -6.45 -9.91
N ARG A 120 13.98 -6.69 -10.58
CA ARG A 120 14.73 -5.63 -11.27
C ARG A 120 14.25 -5.50 -12.70
N ASP A 121 14.41 -4.32 -13.32
CA ASP A 121 13.96 -4.05 -14.69
C ASP A 121 14.31 -5.13 -15.72
N PRO A 122 15.54 -5.71 -15.74
CA PRO A 122 15.87 -6.78 -16.70
C PRO A 122 14.99 -8.03 -16.58
N MET A 123 14.45 -8.29 -15.38
CA MET A 123 13.63 -9.47 -15.07
C MET A 123 12.16 -9.28 -15.45
N LEU A 124 11.71 -8.05 -15.70
CA LEU A 124 10.32 -7.75 -16.06
C LEU A 124 9.87 -8.45 -17.36
N ARG A 125 10.80 -8.70 -18.28
CA ARG A 125 10.51 -9.46 -19.51
C ARG A 125 10.23 -10.93 -19.25
N ASP A 126 10.97 -11.53 -18.33
CA ASP A 126 10.77 -12.93 -17.95
C ASP A 126 9.50 -13.09 -17.10
N PHE A 127 9.21 -12.10 -16.25
CA PHE A 127 7.92 -12.00 -15.56
C PHE A 127 6.76 -11.97 -16.56
N MET A 128 6.81 -11.07 -17.55
CA MET A 128 5.78 -10.96 -18.60
C MET A 128 5.59 -12.27 -19.38
N LYS A 129 6.66 -13.06 -19.55
CA LYS A 129 6.62 -14.37 -20.22
C LYS A 129 6.18 -15.52 -19.31
N GLY A 130 5.88 -15.26 -18.03
CA GLY A 130 5.50 -16.29 -17.05
C GLY A 130 6.65 -17.20 -16.60
N ARG A 131 7.91 -16.78 -16.76
CA ARG A 131 9.08 -17.59 -16.39
C ARG A 131 9.52 -17.45 -14.93
N ILE A 132 8.95 -16.48 -14.22
CA ILE A 132 9.30 -16.18 -12.82
C ILE A 132 8.30 -16.80 -11.86
N MET A 133 7.03 -16.91 -12.29
CA MET A 133 5.96 -17.46 -11.47
C MET A 133 5.19 -18.48 -12.31
N GLU A 134 5.34 -19.75 -11.94
CA GLU A 134 4.71 -20.88 -12.62
C GLU A 134 3.19 -20.93 -12.37
N ASP A 135 2.76 -20.53 -11.16
CA ASP A 135 1.35 -20.51 -10.74
C ASP A 135 0.57 -19.27 -11.23
N SER A 136 1.12 -18.53 -12.19
CA SER A 136 0.57 -17.22 -12.57
C SER A 136 -0.28 -17.24 -13.82
N CYS A 137 -1.46 -16.65 -13.69
CA CYS A 137 -2.36 -16.47 -14.82
C CYS A 137 -1.90 -15.30 -15.70
N LYS A 138 -1.81 -15.55 -17.02
CA LYS A 138 -1.31 -14.58 -18.00
C LYS A 138 -2.04 -13.24 -17.95
N GLY A 139 -3.35 -13.24 -17.70
CA GLY A 139 -4.13 -12.01 -17.60
C GLY A 139 -3.75 -11.15 -16.40
N VAL A 140 -3.47 -11.76 -15.25
CA VAL A 140 -2.99 -11.05 -14.05
C VAL A 140 -1.61 -10.45 -14.28
N ILE A 141 -0.67 -11.23 -14.85
CA ILE A 141 0.65 -10.70 -15.22
C ILE A 141 0.52 -9.53 -16.19
N SER A 142 -0.29 -9.69 -17.24
CA SER A 142 -0.50 -8.65 -18.25
C SER A 142 -1.06 -7.38 -17.65
N TRP A 143 -2.02 -7.50 -16.73
CA TRP A 143 -2.61 -6.38 -16.01
C TRP A 143 -1.57 -5.66 -15.13
N ILE A 144 -0.80 -6.40 -14.31
CA ILE A 144 0.28 -5.81 -13.49
C ILE A 144 1.27 -5.04 -14.37
N MET A 145 1.70 -5.66 -15.47
CA MET A 145 2.64 -5.05 -16.41
C MET A 145 2.05 -3.81 -17.09
N GLN A 146 0.76 -3.78 -17.37
CA GLN A 146 0.10 -2.63 -17.97
C GLN A 146 -0.06 -1.46 -16.99
N GLU A 147 -0.43 -1.75 -15.74
CA GLU A 147 -0.74 -0.72 -14.75
C GLU A 147 0.48 -0.09 -14.06
N TYR A 148 1.56 -0.87 -13.91
CA TYR A 148 2.69 -0.52 -13.06
C TYR A 148 4.03 -0.50 -13.80
N THR A 149 4.04 -0.48 -15.14
CA THR A 149 5.29 -0.30 -15.90
C THR A 149 5.18 0.75 -16.98
N VAL A 150 6.32 1.30 -17.36
CA VAL A 150 6.47 2.20 -18.49
C VAL A 150 7.22 1.45 -19.59
N LYS A 151 6.63 1.40 -20.78
CA LYS A 151 7.25 0.82 -21.97
C LYS A 151 7.87 1.92 -22.81
N GLN A 152 9.18 1.87 -22.98
CA GLN A 152 9.91 2.80 -23.85
C GLN A 152 10.66 2.02 -24.92
N LYS A 153 10.11 2.01 -26.15
CA LYS A 153 10.67 1.28 -27.29
C LYS A 153 10.99 -0.19 -26.94
N ASN A 154 12.28 -0.48 -26.69
CA ASN A 154 12.81 -1.81 -26.37
C ASN A 154 13.16 -1.97 -24.89
N PHE A 155 12.65 -1.13 -24.00
CA PHE A 155 12.87 -1.22 -22.56
C PHE A 155 11.53 -1.22 -21.82
N ILE A 156 11.46 -2.05 -20.79
CA ILE A 156 10.36 -2.09 -19.84
C ILE A 156 10.98 -1.79 -18.49
N SER A 157 10.46 -0.78 -17.82
CA SER A 157 10.90 -0.37 -16.49
C SER A 157 9.71 -0.04 -15.62
N LYS A 158 9.92 -0.02 -14.32
CA LYS A 158 8.99 0.57 -13.37
C LYS A 158 9.65 1.73 -12.64
N THR A 159 8.88 2.78 -12.37
CA THR A 159 9.35 3.88 -11.54
C THR A 159 9.10 3.55 -10.08
N ARG A 160 9.78 4.24 -9.16
CA ARG A 160 9.50 4.14 -7.72
C ARG A 160 8.02 4.43 -7.40
N LYS A 161 7.40 5.36 -8.14
CA LYS A 161 5.98 5.66 -8.00
C LYS A 161 5.11 4.45 -8.37
N ASP A 162 5.49 3.69 -9.39
CA ASP A 162 4.75 2.48 -9.79
C ASP A 162 4.89 1.37 -8.76
N GLU A 163 6.09 1.19 -8.19
CA GLU A 163 6.35 0.28 -7.07
C GLU A 163 5.49 0.64 -5.85
N ASP A 164 5.46 1.91 -5.47
CA ASP A 164 4.65 2.37 -4.34
C ASP A 164 3.15 2.21 -4.60
N ARG A 165 2.67 2.44 -5.82
CA ARG A 165 1.27 2.18 -6.21
C ARG A 165 0.91 0.71 -6.07
N ALA A 166 1.75 -0.18 -6.61
CA ALA A 166 1.56 -1.62 -6.51
C ALA A 166 1.60 -2.08 -5.04
N LEU A 167 2.50 -1.50 -4.25
CA LEU A 167 2.64 -1.82 -2.83
C LEU A 167 1.44 -1.33 -2.01
N CYS A 168 0.97 -0.10 -2.23
CA CYS A 168 -0.25 0.40 -1.59
C CYS A 168 -1.45 -0.50 -1.88
N LEU A 169 -1.63 -0.92 -3.13
CA LEU A 169 -2.69 -1.89 -3.46
C LEU A 169 -2.50 -3.20 -2.70
N SER A 170 -1.28 -3.76 -2.69
CA SER A 170 -0.95 -5.00 -1.99
C SER A 170 -1.31 -4.93 -0.50
N LEU A 171 -0.95 -3.83 0.16
CA LEU A 171 -1.24 -3.61 1.58
C LEU A 171 -2.74 -3.44 1.84
N ILE A 172 -3.48 -2.75 0.97
CA ILE A 172 -4.93 -2.58 1.09
C ILE A 172 -5.65 -3.92 0.93
N LEU A 173 -5.26 -4.73 -0.06
CA LEU A 173 -5.82 -6.07 -0.25
C LEU A 173 -5.50 -6.98 0.94
N ALA A 174 -4.29 -6.88 1.49
CA ALA A 174 -3.91 -7.57 2.72
C ALA A 174 -4.78 -7.13 3.90
N PHE A 175 -5.05 -5.82 4.08
CA PHE A 175 -5.97 -5.34 5.11
C PHE A 175 -7.36 -5.95 4.94
N ILE A 176 -7.93 -5.95 3.73
CA ILE A 176 -9.25 -6.54 3.47
C ILE A 176 -9.24 -8.04 3.83
N SER A 177 -8.17 -8.77 3.48
CA SER A 177 -8.04 -10.20 3.77
C SER A 177 -7.79 -10.55 5.24
N SER A 178 -7.25 -9.61 6.02
CA SER A 178 -6.88 -9.82 7.42
C SER A 178 -7.76 -9.02 8.38
N ARG A 179 -9.04 -8.83 8.03
CA ARG A 179 -10.04 -8.12 8.87
C ARG A 179 -9.57 -6.73 9.34
N TYR A 180 -8.86 -6.04 8.46
CA TYR A 180 -8.34 -4.68 8.63
C TYR A 180 -7.25 -4.51 9.68
N GLU A 181 -6.55 -5.59 10.04
CA GLU A 181 -5.38 -5.58 10.92
C GLU A 181 -4.21 -6.36 10.29
N LEU A 182 -2.99 -5.82 10.37
CA LEU A 182 -1.78 -6.43 9.82
C LEU A 182 -0.61 -6.32 10.80
N SER A 183 0.00 -7.45 11.15
CA SER A 183 1.17 -7.51 12.02
C SER A 183 2.37 -6.76 11.43
N VAL A 184 3.02 -5.90 12.24
CA VAL A 184 4.23 -5.19 11.80
C VAL A 184 5.37 -6.16 11.50
N SER A 185 5.53 -7.22 12.30
CA SER A 185 6.60 -8.20 12.12
C SER A 185 6.42 -9.02 10.85
N THR A 186 5.18 -9.40 10.51
CA THR A 186 4.85 -10.07 9.24
C THR A 186 5.22 -9.18 8.07
N LEU A 187 4.81 -7.91 8.11
CA LEU A 187 5.04 -6.98 7.00
C LEU A 187 6.51 -6.68 6.76
N LEU A 188 7.30 -6.42 7.81
CA LEU A 188 8.74 -6.14 7.68
C LEU A 188 9.54 -7.32 7.12
N GLN A 189 9.03 -8.54 7.24
CA GLN A 189 9.66 -9.75 6.68
C GLN A 189 9.14 -10.10 5.28
N SER A 190 8.00 -9.54 4.87
CA SER A 190 7.30 -9.95 3.65
C SER A 190 7.33 -8.92 2.54
N VAL A 191 7.52 -7.65 2.88
CA VAL A 191 7.45 -6.53 1.94
C VAL A 191 8.86 -6.00 1.66
N PRO A 192 9.23 -5.72 0.39
CA PRO A 192 10.57 -5.28 0.02
C PRO A 192 10.81 -3.78 0.31
N VAL A 193 10.44 -3.29 1.50
CA VAL A 193 10.69 -1.90 1.92
C VAL A 193 11.17 -1.83 3.36
N ASN A 194 11.93 -0.78 3.67
CA ASN A 194 12.35 -0.52 5.04
C ASN A 194 11.18 -0.03 5.92
N ARG A 195 11.41 -0.05 7.24
CA ARG A 195 10.40 0.33 8.24
C ARG A 195 9.86 1.75 8.06
N ASP A 196 10.72 2.70 7.72
CA ASP A 196 10.31 4.10 7.57
C ASP A 196 9.39 4.29 6.37
N ARG A 197 9.70 3.63 5.25
CA ARG A 197 8.83 3.62 4.07
C ARG A 197 7.52 2.92 4.35
N LEU A 198 7.54 1.77 5.03
CA LEU A 198 6.33 1.07 5.45
C LEU A 198 5.44 1.97 6.32
N ASN A 199 6.00 2.62 7.35
CA ASN A 199 5.28 3.55 8.21
C ASN A 199 4.68 4.73 7.42
N LEU A 200 5.40 5.26 6.45
CA LEU A 200 4.89 6.32 5.58
C LEU A 200 3.71 5.82 4.74
N LEU A 201 3.84 4.69 4.05
CA LEU A 201 2.77 4.13 3.22
C LEU A 201 1.52 3.76 4.05
N MET A 202 1.70 3.23 5.26
CA MET A 202 0.59 2.93 6.17
C MET A 202 -0.17 4.18 6.59
N ARG A 203 0.54 5.28 6.88
CA ARG A 203 -0.10 6.57 7.14
C ARG A 203 -0.85 7.10 5.91
N VAL A 204 -0.27 6.92 4.71
CA VAL A 204 -0.92 7.31 3.45
C VAL A 204 -2.20 6.48 3.21
N ILE A 205 -2.19 5.18 3.51
CA ILE A 205 -3.40 4.33 3.46
C ILE A 205 -4.45 4.77 4.51
N GLY A 206 -4.06 5.53 5.53
CA GLY A 206 -4.94 5.95 6.63
C GLY A 206 -4.99 4.94 7.78
N ALA A 207 -4.05 3.99 7.82
CA ALA A 207 -3.91 3.05 8.92
C ALA A 207 -3.22 3.70 10.14
N THR A 208 -3.53 3.18 11.32
CA THR A 208 -2.92 3.58 12.59
C THR A 208 -2.10 2.45 13.18
N TYR A 209 -1.00 2.77 13.83
CA TYR A 209 -0.23 1.76 14.58
C TYR A 209 -0.87 1.50 15.95
N SER A 210 -1.10 0.23 16.26
CA SER A 210 -1.55 -0.27 17.56
C SER A 210 -0.34 -0.79 18.34
N SER A 211 0.02 -0.11 19.43
CA SER A 211 1.10 -0.58 20.31
C SER A 211 0.72 -1.82 21.12
N ALA A 212 -0.58 -2.07 21.33
CA ALA A 212 -1.06 -3.20 22.11
C ALA A 212 -0.88 -4.53 21.35
N THR A 213 -1.17 -4.53 20.06
CA THR A 213 -1.10 -5.72 19.19
C THR A 213 0.14 -5.72 18.28
N HIS A 214 0.96 -4.67 18.34
CA HIS A 214 2.12 -4.47 17.47
C HIS A 214 1.76 -4.62 15.97
N SER A 215 0.64 -4.01 15.58
CA SER A 215 0.03 -4.12 14.26
C SER A 215 -0.33 -2.75 13.68
N PHE A 216 -0.53 -2.69 12.37
CA PHE A 216 -1.27 -1.61 11.74
C PHE A 216 -2.73 -1.99 11.67
N VAL A 217 -3.62 -1.03 11.96
CA VAL A 217 -5.07 -1.21 11.95
C VAL A 217 -5.71 -0.13 11.09
N LEU A 218 -6.53 -0.54 10.13
CA LEU A 218 -7.37 0.36 9.34
C LEU A 218 -8.75 0.44 10.00
N LYS A 219 -9.10 1.60 10.53
CA LYS A 219 -10.36 1.82 11.28
C LYS A 219 -10.94 3.20 10.99
N LEU A 220 -12.22 3.38 11.30
CA LEU A 220 -12.91 4.66 11.14
C LEU A 220 -12.91 5.50 12.44
N PRO A 221 -12.83 6.84 12.36
CA PRO A 221 -12.43 7.59 11.16
C PRO A 221 -10.98 7.25 10.78
N LEU A 222 -10.65 7.31 9.48
CA LEU A 222 -9.28 7.07 9.04
C LEU A 222 -8.32 8.01 9.74
N ALA A 223 -7.07 7.54 9.92
CA ALA A 223 -6.02 8.39 10.44
C ALA A 223 -5.95 9.67 9.60
N LYS A 224 -6.06 10.82 10.28
CA LYS A 224 -5.71 12.09 9.65
C LYS A 224 -4.23 12.01 9.27
N TYR A 225 -3.88 12.62 8.15
CA TYR A 225 -2.50 12.90 7.82
C TYR A 225 -1.98 13.88 8.87
N SER A 226 -1.42 13.38 9.97
CA SER A 226 -0.80 14.22 10.96
C SER A 226 0.62 14.52 10.49
N GLN A 227 0.81 15.74 9.99
CA GLN A 227 2.11 16.40 9.90
C GLN A 227 2.69 16.49 11.31
N SER A 228 3.44 15.48 11.72
CA SER A 228 4.08 15.51 13.03
C SER A 228 5.29 14.59 13.05
N LEU A 229 6.31 14.92 12.27
CA LEU A 229 7.66 14.78 12.81
C LEU A 229 7.79 15.84 13.91
N LYS A 230 7.46 15.48 15.16
CA LYS A 230 7.78 16.31 16.32
C LYS A 230 9.28 16.56 16.27
N LYS A 231 9.69 17.77 15.89
CA LYS A 231 11.05 18.28 16.09
C LYS A 231 11.39 18.04 17.57
N SER A 232 12.23 17.05 17.83
CA SER A 232 12.85 16.85 19.14
C SER A 232 13.57 18.15 19.46
N LYS A 233 13.04 18.92 20.41
CA LYS A 233 13.71 20.11 20.95
C LYS A 233 15.05 19.64 21.50
N ARG A 234 16.13 19.90 20.75
CA ARG A 234 17.50 19.89 21.26
C ARG A 234 17.51 20.77 22.51
N GLN A 235 17.57 20.14 23.68
CA GLN A 235 17.94 20.82 24.92
C GLN A 235 19.37 21.34 24.73
N LYS A 236 19.48 22.64 24.45
CA LYS A 236 20.72 23.38 24.55
C LYS A 236 20.98 23.56 26.05
N LYS A 237 21.72 22.65 26.67
CA LYS A 237 22.30 22.90 28.00
C LYS A 237 23.37 23.99 27.82
N ARG A 238 23.12 25.11 28.48
CA ARG A 238 24.15 26.07 28.89
C ARG A 238 25.01 25.44 29.98
#